data_AF-A0A961F6G8-F1
#
_entry.id   AF-A0A961F6G8-F1
#
_cell.length_a   1.000
_cell.length_b   1.000
_cell.length_c   1.000
_cell.angle_alpha   90.00
_cell.angle_beta   90.00
_cell.angle_gamma   90.00
#
_symmetry.space_group_name_H-M   'P 1'
#
loop_
_entity.id
_entity.type
_entity.pdbx_description
1 polymer ?
#
loop_
_entity_poly.entity_id
_entity_poly.type
_entity_poly.pdbx_seq_one_letter_code
_entity_poly.pdbx_strand_id
1 'polypeptide(L)'
;MSLTEQGDAWEWRRSRFILLTFPFGFFSCLAFWYVGIRARKLTWLFMGWVYFLLIYFPAYYLHAHQQYPGEYDVYAAVVFGCGWLLSIAHAFAIRKKYLLRLEARSIKKARRTGYMRAETQADFGLADTRVDEVLVRFAEDDVTVKLCRYLSGVLPLAPDFQYYYSMADALQRTAPGARNDGETLKRARQLAVNPASRRALKVARGLDMADSGLGVYTGFKNVYAHIKDRPGVRTFEADPQQAIDAVLKAVGIAYMIATLFAHKNTLSEKVQAFWDLPAGREMLLYYAAIEIAIPFTDNLLESGGNLMSRLVESRAAAVEERFQAFAENPSMEEVRGIMGLLSARIDQLLGEMITSLDHIRTRVQAFV
;
A
#
# COMPACT_ATOMS: atom_id res chain seq x y z
N MET A 1 4.49 19.13 23.94
CA MET A 1 4.03 18.47 22.70
C MET A 1 4.68 17.10 22.68
N SER A 2 3.89 16.03 22.65
CA SER A 2 4.43 14.67 22.60
C SER A 2 5.15 14.44 21.27
N LEU A 3 6.22 13.66 21.30
CA LEU A 3 6.95 13.23 20.10
C LEU A 3 6.18 12.13 19.34
N THR A 4 5.32 11.40 20.05
CA THR A 4 4.57 10.24 19.57
C THR A 4 3.08 10.41 19.83
N GLU A 5 2.23 9.69 19.09
CA GLU A 5 0.78 9.65 19.30
C GLU A 5 0.41 8.92 20.61
N GLN A 6 1.36 8.17 21.17
CA GLN A 6 1.21 7.43 22.44
C GLN A 6 1.25 8.33 23.69
N GLY A 7 1.67 9.60 23.54
CA GLY A 7 1.72 10.58 24.63
C GLY A 7 2.92 10.45 25.59
N ASP A 8 3.11 11.47 26.42
CA ASP A 8 4.33 11.67 27.22
C ASP A 8 4.59 10.53 28.23
N ALA A 9 3.54 9.97 28.83
CA ALA A 9 3.67 8.88 29.81
C ALA A 9 4.28 7.61 29.17
N TRP A 10 3.91 7.31 27.93
CA TRP A 10 4.49 6.20 27.18
C TRP A 10 5.95 6.47 26.85
N GLU A 11 6.27 7.70 26.41
CA GLU A 11 7.63 8.10 26.07
C GLU A 11 8.58 7.98 27.26
N TRP A 12 8.15 8.45 28.43
CA TRP A 12 8.92 8.33 29.67
C TRP A 12 9.17 6.87 30.06
N ARG A 13 8.12 6.04 30.02
CA ARG A 13 8.24 4.61 30.31
C ARG A 13 9.21 3.90 29.37
N ARG A 14 9.21 4.26 28.09
CA ARG A 14 10.11 3.66 27.08
C ARG A 14 11.52 4.23 27.11
N SER A 15 11.74 5.39 27.71
CA SER A 15 13.05 6.05 27.85
C SER A 15 13.86 5.60 29.06
N ARG A 16 13.37 4.63 29.85
CA ARG A 16 14.06 4.12 31.06
C ARG A 16 15.47 3.58 30.81
N PHE A 17 15.81 3.23 29.57
CA PHE A 17 17.17 2.79 29.22
C PHE A 17 18.23 3.88 29.50
N ILE A 18 17.86 5.17 29.49
CA ILE A 18 18.79 6.26 29.82
C ILE A 18 19.24 6.14 31.29
N LEU A 19 18.39 5.62 32.17
CA LEU A 19 18.78 5.41 33.57
C LEU A 19 19.94 4.43 33.72
N LEU A 20 20.15 3.53 32.75
CA LEU A 20 21.28 2.60 32.74
C LEU A 20 22.62 3.28 32.42
N THR A 21 22.65 4.51 31.89
CA THR A 21 23.92 5.21 31.63
C THR A 21 24.44 5.98 32.85
N PHE A 22 23.63 6.18 33.89
CA PHE A 22 24.02 6.94 35.08
C PHE A 22 24.90 6.23 36.11
N PRO A 23 24.82 4.89 36.34
CA PRO A 23 25.65 4.21 37.35
C PRO A 23 27.11 4.10 36.91
N PHE A 24 27.85 5.23 36.96
CA PHE A 24 29.24 5.37 36.53
C PHE A 24 29.52 4.79 35.13
N GLY A 25 28.53 4.81 34.23
CA GLY A 25 28.67 4.28 32.87
C GLY A 25 28.75 2.74 32.76
N PHE A 26 28.85 1.99 33.85
CA PHE A 26 29.04 0.52 33.80
C PHE A 26 27.95 -0.20 32.99
N PHE A 27 26.70 0.28 33.06
CA PHE A 27 25.59 -0.30 32.31
C PHE A 27 25.29 0.41 30.98
N SER A 28 26.15 1.32 30.51
CA SER A 28 25.98 1.98 29.22
C SER A 28 26.00 0.99 28.06
N CYS A 29 26.89 -0.01 28.07
CA CYS A 29 26.89 -1.06 27.05
C CYS A 29 25.54 -1.80 26.98
N LEU A 30 24.97 -2.15 28.14
CA LEU A 30 23.65 -2.79 28.23
C LEU A 30 22.53 -1.88 27.73
N ALA A 31 22.60 -0.57 28.03
CA ALA A 31 21.64 0.42 27.55
C ALA A 31 21.58 0.43 26.01
N PHE A 32 22.75 0.49 25.36
CA PHE A 32 22.88 0.56 23.91
C PHE A 32 22.56 -0.76 23.21
N TRP A 33 22.93 -1.91 23.80
CA TRP A 33 22.48 -3.21 23.32
C TRP A 33 20.96 -3.37 23.42
N TYR A 34 20.35 -3.01 24.56
CA TYR A 34 18.91 -3.07 24.75
C TYR A 34 18.15 -2.26 23.69
N VAL A 35 18.51 -0.99 23.48
CA VAL A 35 17.84 -0.16 22.46
C VAL A 35 18.15 -0.64 21.04
N GLY A 36 19.37 -1.14 20.78
CA GLY A 36 19.76 -1.71 19.50
C GLY A 36 18.93 -2.94 19.13
N ILE A 37 18.78 -3.89 20.05
CA ILE A 37 17.96 -5.10 19.90
C ILE A 37 16.49 -4.70 19.74
N ARG A 38 15.97 -3.86 20.64
CA ARG A 38 14.55 -3.52 20.67
C ARG A 38 14.10 -2.75 19.43
N ALA A 39 14.93 -1.84 18.93
CA ALA A 39 14.66 -1.10 17.70
C ALA A 39 15.12 -1.82 16.42
N ARG A 40 15.83 -2.96 16.53
CA ARG A 40 16.61 -3.62 15.45
C ARG A 40 17.48 -2.63 14.67
N LYS A 41 18.28 -1.82 15.36
CA LYS A 41 19.27 -0.94 14.74
C LYS A 41 20.68 -1.36 15.11
N LEU A 42 21.38 -1.96 14.13
CA LEU A 42 22.75 -2.46 14.30
C LEU A 42 23.74 -1.37 14.72
N THR A 43 23.59 -0.13 14.25
CA THR A 43 24.48 0.96 14.66
C THR A 43 24.42 1.24 16.17
N TRP A 44 23.27 1.06 16.82
CA TRP A 44 23.15 1.23 18.27
C TRP A 44 23.68 0.01 19.02
N LEU A 45 23.51 -1.19 18.46
CA LEU A 45 24.12 -2.41 18.98
C LEU A 45 25.66 -2.30 18.98
N PHE A 46 26.22 -1.80 17.88
CA PHE A 46 27.66 -1.55 17.74
C PHE A 46 28.16 -0.53 18.77
N MET A 47 27.40 0.54 19.03
CA MET A 47 27.76 1.51 20.07
C MET A 47 27.79 0.88 21.46
N GLY A 48 26.98 -0.15 21.73
CA GLY A 48 27.09 -0.94 22.96
C GLY A 48 28.46 -1.61 23.11
N TRP A 49 29.04 -2.13 22.02
CA TRP A 49 30.41 -2.65 22.00
C TRP A 49 31.47 -1.57 22.16
N VAL A 50 31.28 -0.41 21.51
CA VAL A 50 32.19 0.74 21.67
C VAL A 50 32.25 1.17 23.14
N TYR A 51 31.09 1.33 23.79
CA TYR A 51 31.06 1.68 25.22
C TYR A 51 31.54 0.55 26.12
N PHE A 52 31.31 -0.71 25.74
CA PHE A 52 31.90 -1.84 26.46
C PHE A 52 33.43 -1.74 26.46
N LEU A 53 34.05 -1.56 25.30
CA LEU A 53 35.50 -1.41 25.21
C LEU A 53 35.97 -0.17 25.96
N LEU A 54 35.34 0.99 25.74
CA LEU A 54 35.79 2.26 26.31
C LEU A 54 35.70 2.29 27.84
N ILE A 55 34.79 1.53 28.44
CA ILE A 55 34.57 1.49 29.90
C ILE A 55 35.33 0.35 30.57
N TYR A 56 35.30 -0.86 29.99
CA TYR A 56 35.88 -2.05 30.61
C TYR A 56 37.35 -2.25 30.24
N PHE A 57 37.82 -1.76 29.09
CA PHE A 57 39.23 -1.87 28.69
C PHE A 57 40.17 -1.08 29.61
N PRO A 58 39.90 0.20 29.97
CA PRO A 58 40.74 0.91 30.93
C PRO A 58 40.81 0.22 32.28
N ALA A 59 39.68 -0.28 32.79
CA ALA A 59 39.64 -1.01 34.06
C ALA A 59 40.49 -2.31 34.02
N TYR A 60 40.37 -3.07 32.94
CA TYR A 60 41.21 -4.26 32.72
C TYR A 60 42.69 -3.89 32.59
N TYR A 61 43.01 -2.85 31.83
CA TYR A 61 44.39 -2.40 31.60
C TYR A 61 45.08 -1.96 32.90
N LEU A 62 44.38 -1.19 33.74
CA LEU A 62 44.86 -0.79 35.07
C LEU A 62 45.11 -2.00 35.97
N HIS A 63 44.19 -2.98 35.97
CA HIS A 63 44.37 -4.20 36.76
C HIS A 63 45.59 -5.01 36.30
N ALA A 64 45.82 -5.10 34.98
CA ALA A 64 46.96 -5.81 34.42
C ALA A 64 48.32 -5.12 34.68
N HIS A 65 48.34 -3.80 34.91
CA HIS A 65 49.58 -3.00 35.03
C HIS A 65 49.75 -2.35 36.42
N GLN A 66 49.27 -3.00 37.48
CA GLN A 66 49.37 -2.51 38.86
C GLN A 66 50.80 -2.19 39.33
N GLN A 67 51.84 -2.66 38.64
CA GLN A 67 53.26 -2.43 38.97
C GLN A 67 53.79 -1.03 38.59
N TYR A 68 53.06 -0.22 37.82
CA TYR A 68 53.49 1.12 37.38
C TYR A 68 52.50 2.23 37.81
N PRO A 69 52.40 2.55 39.12
CA PRO A 69 51.45 3.53 39.63
C PRO A 69 51.81 4.96 39.21
N GLY A 70 50.82 5.77 38.82
CA GLY A 70 50.99 7.22 38.66
C GLY A 70 50.41 7.80 37.36
N GLU A 71 51.04 7.55 36.22
CA GLU A 71 50.64 8.21 34.96
C GLU A 71 49.44 7.54 34.28
N TYR A 72 49.41 6.20 34.23
CA TYR A 72 48.35 5.45 33.55
C TYR A 72 46.98 5.57 34.23
N ASP A 73 46.97 5.80 35.55
CA ASP A 73 45.76 5.95 36.35
C ASP A 73 44.96 7.20 35.91
N VAL A 74 45.65 8.30 35.66
CA VAL A 74 45.03 9.57 35.21
C VAL A 74 44.43 9.41 33.82
N TYR A 75 45.17 8.82 32.88
CA TYR A 75 44.67 8.60 31.52
C TYR A 75 43.44 7.68 31.50
N ALA A 76 43.48 6.58 32.25
CA ALA A 76 42.36 5.64 32.33
C ALA A 76 41.12 6.30 32.97
N ALA A 77 41.30 7.10 34.03
CA ALA A 77 40.23 7.86 34.65
C ALA A 77 39.60 8.89 33.69
N VAL A 78 40.41 9.61 32.91
CA VAL A 78 39.93 10.58 31.92
C VAL A 78 39.16 9.87 30.79
N VAL A 79 39.70 8.79 30.22
CA VAL A 79 39.02 8.02 29.16
C VAL A 79 37.69 7.47 29.66
N PHE A 80 37.67 6.88 30.86
CA PHE A 80 36.45 6.38 31.48
C PHE A 80 35.43 7.50 31.72
N GLY A 81 35.85 8.61 32.33
CA GLY A 81 34.97 9.75 32.64
C GLY A 81 34.37 10.39 31.38
N CYS A 82 35.19 10.66 30.36
CA CYS A 82 34.73 11.14 29.06
C CYS A 82 33.79 10.14 28.40
N GLY A 83 34.12 8.85 28.45
CA GLY A 83 33.29 7.75 27.99
C GLY A 83 31.90 7.72 28.58
N TRP A 84 31.86 7.84 29.90
CA TRP A 84 30.63 7.87 30.67
C TRP A 84 29.76 9.06 30.27
N LEU A 85 30.30 10.29 30.25
CA LEU A 85 29.56 11.48 29.86
C LEU A 85 29.08 11.42 28.40
N LEU A 86 29.93 10.94 27.48
CA LEU A 86 29.56 10.72 26.09
C LEU A 86 28.43 9.70 25.96
N SER A 87 28.42 8.65 26.78
CA SER A 87 27.35 7.65 26.76
C SER A 87 26.01 8.23 27.20
N ILE A 88 26.00 9.12 28.21
CA ILE A 88 24.80 9.84 28.65
C ILE A 88 24.29 10.75 27.52
N ALA A 89 25.16 11.61 26.98
CA ALA A 89 24.79 12.53 25.90
C ALA A 89 24.25 11.78 24.67
N HIS A 90 24.91 10.67 24.29
CA HIS A 90 24.48 9.84 23.18
C HIS A 90 23.13 9.16 23.44
N ALA A 91 22.85 8.70 24.67
CA ALA A 91 21.55 8.13 25.04
C ALA A 91 20.41 9.15 24.87
N PHE A 92 20.63 10.41 25.26
CA PHE A 92 19.68 11.49 25.01
C PHE A 92 19.53 11.81 23.51
N ALA A 93 20.63 11.83 22.76
CA ALA A 93 20.61 12.10 21.32
C ALA A 93 19.81 11.04 20.54
N ILE A 94 19.90 9.77 20.91
CA ILE A 94 19.14 8.70 20.23
C ILE A 94 17.70 8.58 20.70
N ARG A 95 17.32 9.15 21.86
CA ARG A 95 15.99 9.01 22.48
C ARG A 95 14.86 9.26 21.48
N LYS A 96 14.87 10.41 20.79
CA LYS A 96 13.80 10.77 19.84
C LYS A 96 13.65 9.74 18.72
N LYS A 97 14.76 9.36 18.08
CA LYS A 97 14.80 8.35 17.00
C LYS A 97 14.38 6.97 17.50
N TYR A 98 14.74 6.61 18.73
CA TYR A 98 14.38 5.35 19.35
C TYR A 98 12.86 5.26 19.60
N LEU A 99 12.25 6.32 20.15
CA LEU A 99 10.81 6.37 20.42
C LEU A 99 9.98 6.26 19.14
N LEU A 100 10.30 7.06 18.12
CA LEU A 100 9.61 7.02 16.81
C LEU A 100 9.71 5.64 16.15
N ARG A 101 10.89 4.99 16.20
CA ARG A 101 11.04 3.64 15.68
C ARG A 101 10.24 2.61 16.46
N LEU A 102 10.17 2.75 17.78
CA LEU A 102 9.43 1.82 18.62
C LEU A 102 7.92 1.94 18.38
N GLU A 103 7.42 3.16 18.23
CA GLU A 103 6.03 3.45 17.86
C GLU A 103 5.70 2.86 16.48
N ALA A 104 6.46 3.19 15.44
CA ALA A 104 6.25 2.65 14.09
C ALA A 104 6.23 1.12 14.07
N ARG A 105 7.09 0.46 14.86
CA ARG A 105 7.08 -1.00 15.01
C ARG A 105 5.87 -1.53 15.76
N SER A 106 5.41 -0.81 16.78
CA SER A 106 4.22 -1.19 17.52
C SER A 106 2.97 -1.11 16.65
N ILE A 107 2.84 -0.06 15.83
CA ILE A 107 1.79 0.10 14.82
C ILE A 107 1.87 -1.02 13.80
N LYS A 108 3.06 -1.28 13.21
CA LYS A 108 3.27 -2.38 12.26
C LYS A 108 2.90 -3.74 12.86
N LYS A 109 3.27 -4.00 14.12
CA LYS A 109 2.93 -5.25 14.82
C LYS A 109 1.41 -5.35 15.03
N ALA A 110 0.77 -4.29 15.53
CA ALA A 110 -0.66 -4.26 15.77
C ALA A 110 -1.44 -4.50 14.47
N ARG A 111 -1.04 -3.87 13.37
CA ARG A 111 -1.64 -4.07 12.05
C ARG A 111 -1.48 -5.52 11.57
N ARG A 112 -0.28 -6.10 11.68
CA ARG A 112 -0.06 -7.50 11.31
C ARG A 112 -0.90 -8.45 12.15
N THR A 113 -0.96 -8.25 13.47
CA THR A 113 -1.82 -9.06 14.34
C THR A 113 -3.30 -8.91 14.01
N GLY A 114 -3.75 -7.69 13.69
CA GLY A 114 -5.11 -7.41 13.24
C GLY A 114 -5.44 -8.13 11.93
N TYR A 115 -4.53 -8.10 10.97
CA TYR A 115 -4.64 -8.84 9.70
C TYR A 115 -4.77 -10.34 9.93
N MET A 116 -3.83 -10.96 10.66
CA MET A 116 -3.87 -12.41 10.94
C MET A 116 -5.18 -12.83 11.61
N ARG A 117 -5.71 -11.97 12.51
CA ARG A 117 -7.00 -12.21 13.16
C ARG A 117 -8.16 -12.14 12.16
N ALA A 118 -8.19 -11.12 11.31
CA ALA A 118 -9.22 -10.98 10.28
C ALA A 118 -9.17 -12.13 9.27
N GLU A 119 -7.97 -12.57 8.89
CA GLU A 119 -7.73 -13.69 7.98
C GLU A 119 -8.28 -14.98 8.59
N THR A 120 -7.89 -15.28 9.84
CA THR A 120 -8.41 -16.42 10.59
C THR A 120 -9.94 -16.37 10.71
N GLN A 121 -10.51 -15.19 10.98
CA GLN A 121 -11.97 -15.03 11.05
C GLN A 121 -12.63 -15.34 9.70
N ALA A 122 -12.06 -14.87 8.58
CA ALA A 122 -12.59 -15.17 7.26
C ALA A 122 -12.48 -16.67 6.92
N ASP A 123 -11.38 -17.33 7.28
CA ASP A 123 -11.18 -18.78 7.06
C ASP A 123 -12.22 -19.63 7.79
N PHE A 124 -12.64 -19.21 8.98
CA PHE A 124 -13.70 -19.86 9.75
C PHE A 124 -15.12 -19.40 9.39
N GLY A 125 -15.29 -18.52 8.39
CA GLY A 125 -16.60 -17.95 8.04
C GLY A 125 -17.19 -17.04 9.12
N LEU A 126 -16.34 -16.47 9.97
CA LEU A 126 -16.66 -15.56 11.08
C LEU A 126 -16.37 -14.09 10.75
N ALA A 127 -16.16 -13.76 9.48
CA ALA A 127 -15.98 -12.38 9.05
C ALA A 127 -17.29 -11.58 9.23
N ASP A 128 -17.15 -10.31 9.64
CA ASP A 128 -18.30 -9.43 9.90
C ASP A 128 -19.15 -9.21 8.65
N THR A 129 -18.52 -9.12 7.48
CA THR A 129 -19.16 -8.92 6.19
C THR A 129 -18.43 -9.63 5.06
N ARG A 130 -19.12 -9.90 3.95
CA ARG A 130 -18.50 -10.42 2.71
C ARG A 130 -17.48 -9.47 2.10
N VAL A 131 -17.56 -8.17 2.41
CA VAL A 131 -16.53 -7.19 2.01
C VAL A 131 -15.23 -7.50 2.78
N ASP A 132 -15.32 -7.71 4.09
CA ASP A 132 -14.15 -8.07 4.91
C ASP A 132 -13.51 -9.39 4.46
N GLU A 133 -14.32 -10.40 4.10
CA GLU A 133 -13.84 -11.66 3.52
C GLU A 133 -13.03 -11.47 2.23
N VAL A 134 -13.38 -10.47 1.41
CA VAL A 134 -12.69 -10.18 0.16
C VAL A 134 -11.42 -9.38 0.42
N LEU A 135 -11.51 -8.33 1.26
CA LEU A 135 -10.39 -7.45 1.54
C LEU A 135 -9.22 -8.17 2.20
N VAL A 136 -9.50 -9.11 3.11
CA VAL A 136 -8.45 -9.79 3.87
C VAL A 136 -7.62 -10.78 3.04
N ARG A 137 -8.12 -11.19 1.87
CA ARG A 137 -7.38 -12.07 0.96
C ARG A 137 -6.15 -11.42 0.35
N PHE A 138 -6.04 -10.11 0.44
CA PHE A 138 -4.92 -9.34 -0.09
C PHE A 138 -4.04 -8.89 1.07
N ALA A 139 -2.89 -9.52 1.27
CA ALA A 139 -1.91 -9.13 2.27
C ALA A 139 -1.13 -7.87 1.83
N GLU A 140 -0.56 -7.12 2.79
CA GLU A 140 0.17 -5.88 2.50
C GLU A 140 1.39 -6.11 1.59
N ASP A 141 1.96 -7.30 1.67
CA ASP A 141 3.14 -7.76 0.95
C ASP A 141 2.83 -8.60 -0.29
N ASP A 142 1.56 -8.78 -0.65
CA ASP A 142 1.17 -9.39 -1.92
C ASP A 142 1.67 -8.58 -3.11
N VAL A 143 1.97 -9.27 -4.20
CA VAL A 143 2.47 -8.66 -5.44
C VAL A 143 1.46 -7.64 -5.97
N THR A 144 0.16 -7.97 -5.98
CA THR A 144 -0.91 -7.08 -6.43
C THR A 144 -0.98 -5.79 -5.59
N VAL A 145 -0.89 -5.89 -4.26
CA VAL A 145 -0.93 -4.72 -3.35
C VAL A 145 0.31 -3.86 -3.52
N LYS A 146 1.49 -4.48 -3.66
CA LYS A 146 2.73 -3.77 -3.95
C LYS A 146 2.69 -3.07 -5.31
N LEU A 147 2.09 -3.69 -6.33
CA LEU A 147 1.90 -3.10 -7.66
C LEU A 147 0.98 -1.88 -7.58
N CYS A 148 -0.17 -1.98 -6.91
CA CYS A 148 -1.06 -0.82 -6.72
C CYS A 148 -0.33 0.33 -6.01
N ARG A 149 0.39 0.03 -4.92
CA ARG A 149 1.21 1.02 -4.20
C ARG A 149 2.25 1.68 -5.11
N TYR A 150 2.88 0.87 -5.96
CA TYR A 150 3.92 1.33 -6.86
C TYR A 150 3.35 2.24 -7.95
N LEU A 151 2.25 1.84 -8.59
CA LEU A 151 1.56 2.64 -9.60
C LEU A 151 1.12 3.97 -9.03
N SER A 152 0.55 4.00 -7.82
CA SER A 152 0.18 5.25 -7.16
C SER A 152 1.36 6.17 -6.87
N GLY A 153 2.57 5.63 -6.75
CA GLY A 153 3.79 6.43 -6.57
C GLY A 153 4.41 6.95 -7.88
N VAL A 154 3.96 6.44 -9.03
CA VAL A 154 4.52 6.77 -10.36
C VAL A 154 3.54 7.55 -11.23
N LEU A 155 2.25 7.22 -11.16
CA LEU A 155 1.24 7.81 -12.02
C LEU A 155 0.91 9.23 -11.58
N PRO A 156 0.82 10.19 -12.53
CA PRO A 156 0.33 11.52 -12.21
C PRO A 156 -1.11 11.43 -11.69
N LEU A 157 -1.45 12.33 -10.76
CA LEU A 157 -2.78 12.43 -10.14
C LEU A 157 -3.24 11.23 -9.28
N ALA A 158 -2.40 10.21 -9.12
CA ALA A 158 -2.73 9.11 -8.24
C ALA A 158 -2.75 9.56 -6.78
N PRO A 159 -3.80 9.20 -6.01
CA PRO A 159 -3.78 9.43 -4.58
C PRO A 159 -2.73 8.52 -3.92
N ASP A 160 -2.24 8.94 -2.76
CA ASP A 160 -1.38 8.08 -1.94
C ASP A 160 -2.09 6.76 -1.63
N PHE A 161 -1.46 5.66 -2.04
CA PHE A 161 -2.00 4.33 -1.82
C PHE A 161 -1.97 3.98 -0.33
N GLN A 162 -3.13 3.68 0.22
CA GLN A 162 -3.27 3.25 1.60
C GLN A 162 -3.84 1.84 1.64
N TYR A 163 -3.01 0.89 2.07
CA TYR A 163 -3.45 -0.49 2.27
C TYR A 163 -4.48 -0.60 3.40
N TYR A 164 -5.51 -1.43 3.21
CA TYR A 164 -6.47 -1.82 4.23
C TYR A 164 -6.95 -3.24 3.94
N TYR A 165 -7.30 -3.98 4.99
CA TYR A 165 -7.76 -5.37 4.91
C TYR A 165 -9.12 -5.58 5.58
N SER A 166 -9.74 -4.48 6.02
CA SER A 166 -11.05 -4.49 6.65
C SER A 166 -11.82 -3.25 6.24
N MET A 167 -13.15 -3.33 6.30
CA MET A 167 -14.05 -2.21 6.04
C MET A 167 -13.83 -1.08 7.05
N ALA A 168 -13.50 -1.40 8.31
CA ALA A 168 -13.20 -0.38 9.32
C ALA A 168 -11.96 0.44 8.95
N ASP A 169 -10.92 -0.21 8.41
CA ASP A 169 -9.72 0.47 7.92
C ASP A 169 -10.01 1.25 6.62
N ALA A 170 -10.85 0.71 5.72
CA ALA A 170 -11.30 1.42 4.52
C ALA A 170 -12.10 2.69 4.85
N LEU A 171 -12.94 2.63 5.89
CA LEU A 171 -13.71 3.76 6.38
C LEU A 171 -12.80 4.86 6.96
N GLN A 172 -11.77 4.48 7.72
CA GLN A 172 -10.78 5.44 8.25
C GLN A 172 -10.11 6.27 7.14
N ARG A 173 -9.93 5.69 5.95
CA ARG A 173 -9.35 6.36 4.80
C ARG A 173 -10.25 7.45 4.22
N THR A 174 -11.57 7.25 4.26
CA THR A 174 -12.55 8.19 3.68
C THR A 174 -13.06 9.20 4.71
N ALA A 175 -13.11 8.80 5.97
CA ALA A 175 -13.52 9.63 7.09
C ALA A 175 -12.58 9.39 8.29
N PRO A 176 -11.53 10.22 8.47
CA PRO A 176 -10.60 10.07 9.58
C PRO A 176 -11.31 10.11 10.94
N GLY A 177 -11.11 9.06 11.75
CA GLY A 177 -11.72 8.91 13.07
C GLY A 177 -12.99 8.06 13.07
N ALA A 178 -13.60 7.82 11.90
CA ALA A 178 -14.83 7.04 11.78
C ALA A 178 -14.66 5.56 12.17
N ARG A 179 -13.43 5.04 12.21
CA ARG A 179 -13.15 3.70 12.76
C ARG A 179 -13.61 3.56 14.21
N ASN A 180 -13.51 4.62 14.99
CA ASN A 180 -13.87 4.63 16.42
C ASN A 180 -15.29 5.13 16.66
N ASP A 181 -15.98 5.60 15.62
CA ASP A 181 -17.38 6.00 15.68
C ASP A 181 -18.27 4.76 15.46
N GLY A 182 -18.85 4.28 16.56
CA GLY A 182 -19.69 3.08 16.55
C GLY A 182 -20.91 3.19 15.63
N GLU A 183 -21.52 4.37 15.51
CA GLU A 183 -22.71 4.55 14.66
C GLU A 183 -22.32 4.59 13.18
N THR A 184 -21.25 5.31 12.82
CA THR A 184 -20.78 5.33 11.42
C THR A 184 -20.31 3.95 10.98
N LEU A 185 -19.57 3.21 11.82
CA LEU A 185 -19.13 1.85 11.50
C LEU A 185 -20.32 0.88 11.35
N LYS A 186 -21.34 1.00 12.22
CA LYS A 186 -22.58 0.21 12.13
C LYS A 186 -23.32 0.50 10.82
N ARG A 187 -23.42 1.77 10.42
CA ARG A 187 -24.03 2.17 9.14
C ARG A 187 -23.24 1.64 7.95
N ALA A 188 -21.91 1.71 7.99
CA ALA A 188 -21.05 1.13 6.95
C ALA A 188 -21.28 -0.38 6.79
N ARG A 189 -21.37 -1.12 7.91
CA ARG A 189 -21.73 -2.55 7.92
C ARG A 189 -23.08 -2.82 7.28
N GLN A 190 -24.09 -2.03 7.60
CA GLN A 190 -25.42 -2.16 7.00
C GLN A 190 -25.41 -1.94 5.48
N LEU A 191 -24.62 -0.97 5.00
CA LEU A 191 -24.44 -0.75 3.56
C LEU A 191 -23.71 -1.93 2.89
N ALA A 192 -22.65 -2.45 3.52
CA ALA A 192 -21.86 -3.56 2.98
C ALA A 192 -22.65 -4.87 2.80
N VAL A 193 -23.68 -5.10 3.63
CA VAL A 193 -24.56 -6.28 3.49
C VAL A 193 -25.73 -6.06 2.55
N ASN A 194 -25.94 -4.85 2.03
CA ASN A 194 -27.07 -4.55 1.17
C ASN A 194 -26.98 -5.31 -0.19
N PRO A 195 -28.11 -5.47 -0.90
CA PRO A 195 -28.12 -6.17 -2.19
C PRO A 195 -27.23 -5.54 -3.27
N ALA A 196 -27.10 -4.21 -3.29
CA ALA A 196 -26.25 -3.50 -4.24
C ALA A 196 -24.76 -3.82 -4.05
N SER A 197 -24.25 -3.83 -2.81
CA SER A 197 -22.87 -4.22 -2.50
C SER A 197 -22.61 -5.68 -2.85
N ARG A 198 -23.58 -6.59 -2.61
CA ARG A 198 -23.44 -8.00 -3.02
C ARG A 198 -23.35 -8.15 -4.53
N ARG A 199 -24.20 -7.44 -5.29
CA ARG A 199 -24.17 -7.46 -6.77
C ARG A 199 -22.87 -6.89 -7.31
N ALA A 200 -22.40 -5.76 -6.77
CA ALA A 200 -21.12 -5.17 -7.14
C ALA A 200 -19.95 -6.14 -6.89
N LEU A 201 -19.89 -6.77 -5.72
CA LEU A 201 -18.88 -7.79 -5.41
C LEU A 201 -18.99 -9.03 -6.31
N LYS A 202 -20.21 -9.45 -6.68
CA LYS A 202 -20.43 -10.57 -7.60
C LYS A 202 -19.87 -10.24 -8.99
N VAL A 203 -20.13 -9.03 -9.50
CA VAL A 203 -19.58 -8.57 -10.78
C VAL A 203 -18.05 -8.46 -10.71
N ALA A 204 -17.49 -7.88 -9.65
CA ALA A 204 -16.04 -7.82 -9.48
C ALA A 204 -15.39 -9.22 -9.50
N ARG A 205 -15.98 -10.20 -8.82
CA ARG A 205 -15.51 -11.60 -8.89
C ARG A 205 -15.73 -12.24 -10.26
N GLY A 206 -16.83 -11.92 -10.93
CA GLY A 206 -17.11 -12.40 -12.29
C GLY A 206 -16.07 -11.93 -13.30
N LEU A 207 -15.64 -10.66 -13.20
CA LEU A 207 -14.56 -10.10 -14.03
C LEU A 207 -13.23 -10.81 -13.74
N ASP A 208 -12.87 -10.97 -12.47
CA ASP A 208 -11.64 -11.66 -12.05
C ASP A 208 -11.61 -13.14 -12.50
N MET A 209 -12.77 -13.81 -12.49
CA MET A 209 -12.89 -15.17 -13.01
C MET A 209 -12.86 -15.24 -14.53
N ALA A 210 -13.40 -14.24 -15.24
CA ALA A 210 -13.31 -14.17 -16.70
C ALA A 210 -11.84 -14.12 -17.16
N ASP A 211 -10.98 -13.42 -16.39
CA ASP A 211 -9.53 -13.39 -16.59
C ASP A 211 -8.85 -14.74 -16.29
N SER A 212 -9.37 -15.53 -15.35
CA SER A 212 -8.76 -16.81 -14.96
C SER A 212 -8.77 -17.89 -16.06
N GLY A 213 -9.59 -17.71 -17.11
CA GLY A 213 -9.52 -18.52 -18.34
C GLY A 213 -8.35 -18.17 -19.27
N LEU A 214 -7.71 -17.02 -19.06
CA LEU A 214 -6.57 -16.47 -19.81
C LEU A 214 -5.58 -15.86 -18.80
N GLY A 215 -4.99 -16.72 -17.97
CA GLY A 215 -4.32 -16.34 -16.74
C GLY A 215 -3.51 -15.04 -16.80
N VAL A 216 -3.60 -14.24 -15.74
CA VAL A 216 -2.83 -13.01 -15.48
C VAL A 216 -1.31 -13.17 -15.75
N TYR A 217 -0.79 -14.40 -15.72
CA TYR A 217 0.59 -14.74 -16.08
C TYR A 217 0.91 -14.66 -17.60
N THR A 218 -0.08 -14.79 -18.49
CA THR A 218 0.11 -14.69 -19.94
C THR A 218 0.10 -13.24 -20.43
N GLY A 219 -0.69 -12.35 -19.82
CA GLY A 219 -0.75 -10.93 -20.23
C GLY A 219 0.62 -10.24 -20.12
N PHE A 220 1.26 -10.31 -18.96
CA PHE A 220 2.59 -9.69 -18.75
C PHE A 220 3.72 -10.38 -19.53
N LYS A 221 3.66 -11.71 -19.69
CA LYS A 221 4.70 -12.48 -20.43
C LYS A 221 4.53 -12.37 -21.96
N ASN A 222 3.31 -12.21 -22.46
CA ASN A 222 3.04 -11.96 -23.88
C ASN A 222 3.34 -10.50 -24.25
N VAL A 223 3.04 -9.54 -23.37
CA VAL A 223 3.55 -8.15 -23.50
C VAL A 223 5.08 -8.15 -23.58
N TYR A 224 5.76 -8.95 -22.75
CA TYR A 224 7.22 -9.15 -22.82
C TYR A 224 7.70 -9.75 -24.16
N ALA A 225 7.00 -10.76 -24.70
CA ALA A 225 7.36 -11.39 -25.98
C ALA A 225 7.08 -10.47 -27.19
N HIS A 226 5.97 -9.73 -27.19
CA HIS A 226 5.63 -8.81 -28.28
C HIS A 226 6.52 -7.57 -28.32
N ILE A 227 6.94 -7.07 -27.15
CA ILE A 227 7.90 -5.98 -27.01
C ILE A 227 9.28 -6.34 -27.60
N LYS A 228 9.66 -7.62 -27.55
CA LYS A 228 11.01 -8.05 -27.89
C LYS A 228 11.17 -8.49 -29.35
N ASP A 229 10.11 -9.01 -30.00
CA ASP A 229 10.32 -9.83 -31.21
C ASP A 229 9.61 -9.43 -32.52
N ARG A 230 8.79 -8.37 -32.64
CA ARG A 230 8.30 -7.95 -33.98
C ARG A 230 8.04 -6.44 -34.15
N PRO A 231 8.83 -5.72 -34.97
CA PRO A 231 8.37 -4.46 -35.55
C PRO A 231 7.33 -4.79 -36.64
N GLY A 232 6.06 -4.42 -36.45
CA GLY A 232 5.11 -4.27 -37.56
C GLY A 232 3.70 -4.89 -37.46
N VAL A 233 3.28 -5.48 -36.33
CA VAL A 233 1.87 -5.89 -36.16
C VAL A 233 1.25 -5.13 -34.99
N ARG A 234 0.21 -4.35 -35.26
CA ARG A 234 -0.51 -3.53 -34.28
C ARG A 234 -1.12 -4.42 -33.20
N THR A 235 -0.93 -4.09 -31.92
CA THR A 235 -1.43 -4.86 -30.78
C THR A 235 -2.96 -4.99 -30.79
N PHE A 236 -3.70 -3.95 -31.18
CA PHE A 236 -5.17 -3.99 -31.31
C PHE A 236 -5.68 -4.99 -32.36
N GLU A 237 -4.92 -5.18 -33.45
CA GLU A 237 -5.26 -6.13 -34.51
C GLU A 237 -4.70 -7.54 -34.19
N ALA A 238 -3.64 -7.60 -33.39
CA ALA A 238 -3.00 -8.84 -32.96
C ALA A 238 -3.72 -9.55 -31.80
N ASP A 239 -4.40 -8.81 -30.90
CA ASP A 239 -5.12 -9.39 -29.76
C ASP A 239 -6.54 -8.79 -29.55
N PRO A 240 -7.51 -9.21 -30.38
CA PRO A 240 -8.92 -8.83 -30.20
C PRO A 240 -9.51 -9.25 -28.85
N GLN A 241 -8.93 -10.26 -28.19
CA GLN A 241 -9.45 -10.80 -26.94
C GLN A 241 -9.12 -9.87 -25.77
N GLN A 242 -7.91 -9.31 -25.74
CA GLN A 242 -7.51 -8.30 -24.77
C GLN A 242 -8.36 -7.02 -24.90
N ALA A 243 -8.71 -6.61 -26.12
CA ALA A 243 -9.60 -5.46 -26.34
C ALA A 243 -11.02 -5.71 -25.80
N ILE A 244 -11.56 -6.91 -26.00
CA ILE A 244 -12.88 -7.29 -25.46
C ILE A 244 -12.83 -7.32 -23.92
N ASP A 245 -11.77 -7.88 -23.34
CA ASP A 245 -11.60 -7.95 -21.89
C ASP A 245 -11.49 -6.56 -21.24
N ALA A 246 -10.67 -5.68 -21.82
CA ALA A 246 -10.58 -4.29 -21.42
C ALA A 246 -11.97 -3.62 -21.38
N VAL A 247 -12.75 -3.72 -22.45
CA VAL A 247 -14.09 -3.12 -22.51
C VAL A 247 -15.05 -3.81 -21.53
N LEU A 248 -14.95 -5.13 -21.34
CA LEU A 248 -15.75 -5.87 -20.35
C LEU A 248 -15.49 -5.39 -18.92
N LYS A 249 -14.22 -5.17 -18.55
CA LYS A 249 -13.84 -4.59 -17.28
C LYS A 249 -14.40 -3.17 -17.10
N ALA A 250 -14.35 -2.33 -18.13
CA ALA A 250 -14.94 -1.00 -18.08
C ALA A 250 -16.46 -1.02 -17.86
N VAL A 251 -17.19 -1.90 -18.58
CA VAL A 251 -18.62 -2.13 -18.38
C VAL A 251 -18.90 -2.61 -16.95
N GLY A 252 -18.04 -3.49 -16.41
CA GLY A 252 -18.09 -3.92 -15.02
C GLY A 252 -17.94 -2.77 -14.03
N ILE A 253 -16.98 -1.86 -14.25
CA ILE A 253 -16.82 -0.62 -13.45
C ILE A 253 -18.09 0.23 -13.55
N ALA A 254 -18.59 0.48 -14.76
CA ALA A 254 -19.79 1.28 -14.98
C ALA A 254 -21.03 0.70 -14.26
N TYR A 255 -21.20 -0.63 -14.29
CA TYR A 255 -22.25 -1.31 -13.54
C TYR A 255 -22.10 -1.16 -12.04
N MET A 256 -20.88 -1.29 -11.50
CA MET A 256 -20.63 -1.09 -10.08
C MET A 256 -20.96 0.34 -9.66
N ILE A 257 -20.65 1.35 -10.49
CA ILE A 257 -21.03 2.74 -10.23
C ILE A 257 -22.56 2.90 -10.25
N ALA A 258 -23.26 2.40 -11.28
CA ALA A 258 -24.72 2.45 -11.37
C ALA A 258 -25.37 1.85 -10.10
N THR A 259 -24.84 0.71 -9.67
CA THR A 259 -25.38 -0.09 -8.57
C THR A 259 -25.09 0.54 -7.20
N LEU A 260 -23.85 0.95 -6.93
CA LEU A 260 -23.43 1.47 -5.62
C LEU A 260 -23.89 2.91 -5.39
N PHE A 261 -24.04 3.70 -6.45
CA PHE A 261 -24.44 5.11 -6.37
C PHE A 261 -25.87 5.34 -6.84
N ALA A 262 -26.73 4.32 -6.75
CA ALA A 262 -28.14 4.39 -7.16
C ALA A 262 -28.94 5.55 -6.51
N HIS A 263 -28.49 6.05 -5.35
CA HIS A 263 -29.09 7.16 -4.61
C HIS A 263 -28.80 8.55 -5.21
N LYS A 264 -27.93 8.66 -6.22
CA LYS A 264 -27.67 9.91 -6.95
C LYS A 264 -28.64 10.06 -8.12
N ASN A 265 -29.02 11.29 -8.43
CA ASN A 265 -30.12 11.57 -9.35
C ASN A 265 -29.66 11.59 -10.82
N THR A 266 -28.39 11.90 -11.08
CA THR A 266 -27.85 11.98 -12.44
C THR A 266 -26.66 11.06 -12.64
N LEU A 267 -26.40 10.67 -13.89
CA LEU A 267 -25.23 9.83 -14.24
C LEU A 267 -23.91 10.54 -13.91
N SER A 268 -23.85 11.85 -14.14
CA SER A 268 -22.68 12.67 -13.82
C SER A 268 -22.40 12.68 -12.31
N GLU A 269 -23.43 12.84 -11.47
CA GLU A 269 -23.26 12.76 -10.01
C GLU A 269 -22.76 11.39 -9.54
N LYS A 270 -23.18 10.30 -10.20
CA LYS A 270 -22.70 8.93 -9.87
C LYS A 270 -21.22 8.77 -10.18
N VAL A 271 -20.81 9.16 -11.39
CA VAL A 271 -19.40 9.10 -11.83
C VAL A 271 -18.53 10.01 -10.96
N GLN A 272 -19.00 11.22 -10.67
CA GLN A 272 -18.28 12.14 -9.81
C GLN A 272 -18.13 11.59 -8.39
N ALA A 273 -19.20 11.05 -7.79
CA ALA A 273 -19.13 10.47 -6.45
C ALA A 273 -18.16 9.28 -6.38
N PHE A 274 -18.05 8.48 -7.44
CA PHE A 274 -17.03 7.44 -7.55
C PHE A 274 -15.62 8.03 -7.67
N TRP A 275 -15.43 9.07 -8.49
CA TRP A 275 -14.15 9.76 -8.67
C TRP A 275 -13.68 10.50 -7.41
N ASP A 276 -14.60 10.98 -6.57
CA ASP A 276 -14.23 11.66 -5.33
C ASP A 276 -13.63 10.68 -4.31
N LEU A 277 -13.97 9.39 -4.40
CA LEU A 277 -13.41 8.36 -3.54
C LEU A 277 -11.94 8.06 -3.91
N PRO A 278 -11.02 8.01 -2.93
CA PRO A 278 -9.63 7.59 -3.18
C PRO A 278 -9.55 6.22 -3.87
N ALA A 279 -10.34 5.24 -3.42
CA ALA A 279 -10.38 3.91 -4.02
C ALA A 279 -10.95 3.90 -5.45
N GLY A 280 -11.90 4.80 -5.76
CA GLY A 280 -12.45 4.92 -7.12
C GLY A 280 -11.44 5.49 -8.10
N ARG A 281 -10.65 6.49 -7.68
CA ARG A 281 -9.52 7.02 -8.47
C ARG A 281 -8.44 5.98 -8.70
N GLU A 282 -8.03 5.26 -7.65
CA GLU A 282 -7.05 4.19 -7.77
C GLU A 282 -7.50 3.11 -8.76
N MET A 283 -8.77 2.71 -8.68
CA MET A 283 -9.33 1.72 -9.58
C MET A 283 -9.30 2.19 -11.03
N LEU A 284 -9.68 3.43 -11.32
CA LEU A 284 -9.64 3.98 -12.69
C LEU A 284 -8.23 4.20 -13.20
N LEU A 285 -7.31 4.64 -12.35
CA LEU A 285 -5.91 4.81 -12.73
C LEU A 285 -5.23 3.47 -12.98
N TYR A 286 -5.50 2.47 -12.14
CA TYR A 286 -5.05 1.10 -12.38
C TYR A 286 -5.58 0.60 -13.71
N TYR A 287 -6.89 0.71 -13.93
CA TYR A 287 -7.52 0.30 -15.19
C TYR A 287 -6.91 1.02 -16.40
N ALA A 288 -6.84 2.35 -16.37
CA ALA A 288 -6.27 3.13 -17.46
C ALA A 288 -4.80 2.79 -17.72
N ALA A 289 -3.97 2.60 -16.70
CA ALA A 289 -2.55 2.32 -16.87
C ALA A 289 -2.27 0.86 -17.26
N ILE A 290 -2.83 -0.10 -16.51
CA ILE A 290 -2.49 -1.53 -16.61
C ILE A 290 -3.35 -2.24 -17.65
N GLU A 291 -4.65 -1.95 -17.71
CA GLU A 291 -5.57 -2.65 -18.62
C GLU A 291 -5.62 -2.00 -20.00
N ILE A 292 -5.32 -0.69 -20.09
CA ILE A 292 -5.34 0.04 -21.36
C ILE A 292 -3.94 0.46 -21.83
N ALA A 293 -3.29 1.36 -21.11
CA ALA A 293 -2.10 2.05 -21.61
C ALA A 293 -0.93 1.11 -21.93
N ILE A 294 -0.64 0.17 -21.04
CA ILE A 294 0.45 -0.81 -21.25
C ILE A 294 0.12 -1.78 -22.40
N PRO A 295 -1.00 -2.52 -22.38
CA PRO A 295 -1.40 -3.41 -23.46
C PRO A 295 -1.48 -2.78 -24.85
N PHE A 296 -1.99 -1.55 -24.92
CA PHE A 296 -2.29 -0.86 -26.17
C PHE A 296 -1.37 0.34 -26.39
N THR A 297 -0.11 0.25 -25.94
CA THR A 297 0.85 1.37 -26.02
C THR A 297 0.95 1.92 -27.44
N ASP A 298 1.11 1.07 -28.45
CA ASP A 298 1.24 1.50 -29.85
C ASP A 298 -0.03 2.21 -30.33
N ASN A 299 -1.20 1.63 -30.03
CA ASN A 299 -2.48 2.23 -30.38
C ASN A 299 -2.74 3.55 -29.65
N LEU A 300 -2.26 3.69 -28.42
CA LEU A 300 -2.35 4.90 -27.63
C LEU A 300 -1.46 6.01 -28.22
N LEU A 301 -0.24 5.68 -28.65
CA LEU A 301 0.66 6.62 -29.31
C LEU A 301 0.11 7.08 -30.67
N GLU A 302 -0.56 6.21 -31.42
CA GLU A 302 -1.17 6.54 -32.72
C GLU A 302 -2.51 7.29 -32.58
N SER A 303 -3.38 6.83 -31.69
CA SER A 303 -4.76 7.35 -31.54
C SER A 303 -4.85 8.55 -30.60
N GLY A 304 -3.77 8.84 -29.86
CA GLY A 304 -3.76 9.82 -28.79
C GLY A 304 -4.77 9.49 -27.69
N GLY A 305 -5.32 10.53 -27.06
CA GLY A 305 -6.21 10.39 -25.92
C GLY A 305 -7.52 9.63 -26.19
N ASN A 306 -8.00 9.46 -27.42
CA ASN A 306 -9.36 8.93 -27.70
C ASN A 306 -9.44 7.39 -27.82
N LEU A 307 -8.50 6.65 -27.23
CA LEU A 307 -8.38 5.21 -27.42
C LEU A 307 -9.54 4.43 -26.79
N MET A 308 -9.96 4.79 -25.57
CA MET A 308 -11.02 4.09 -24.86
C MET A 308 -12.36 4.25 -25.56
N SER A 309 -12.69 5.45 -26.04
CA SER A 309 -13.92 5.69 -26.80
C SER A 309 -14.01 4.80 -28.05
N ARG A 310 -12.92 4.67 -28.81
CA ARG A 310 -12.85 3.77 -29.99
C ARG A 310 -12.98 2.29 -29.61
N LEU A 311 -12.37 1.87 -28.50
CA LEU A 311 -12.46 0.51 -27.98
C LEU A 311 -13.91 0.14 -27.66
N VAL A 312 -14.62 1.02 -26.94
CA VAL A 312 -16.03 0.81 -26.59
C VAL A 312 -16.89 0.73 -27.85
N GLU A 313 -16.77 1.70 -28.77
CA GLU A 313 -17.56 1.73 -30.00
C GLU A 313 -17.39 0.45 -30.84
N SER A 314 -16.16 -0.05 -30.97
CA SER A 314 -15.86 -1.22 -31.79
C SER A 314 -16.25 -2.56 -31.17
N ARG A 315 -16.44 -2.64 -29.84
CA ARG A 315 -16.64 -3.90 -29.11
C ARG A 315 -17.91 -3.98 -28.26
N ALA A 316 -18.70 -2.91 -28.16
CA ALA A 316 -19.87 -2.83 -27.28
C ALA A 316 -20.83 -4.01 -27.40
N ALA A 317 -21.18 -4.40 -28.63
CA ALA A 317 -22.13 -5.49 -28.87
C ALA A 317 -21.64 -6.85 -28.34
N ALA A 318 -20.37 -7.20 -28.58
CA ALA A 318 -19.78 -8.46 -28.13
C ALA A 318 -19.61 -8.53 -26.61
N VAL A 319 -19.40 -7.37 -25.96
CA VAL A 319 -19.22 -7.26 -24.52
C VAL A 319 -20.56 -7.36 -23.79
N GLU A 320 -21.61 -6.78 -24.34
CA GLU A 320 -22.94 -6.78 -23.72
C GLU A 320 -23.48 -8.20 -23.52
N GLU A 321 -23.36 -9.06 -24.52
CA GLU A 321 -23.76 -10.47 -24.42
C GLU A 321 -23.00 -11.20 -23.29
N ARG A 322 -21.68 -11.03 -23.24
CA ARG A 322 -20.83 -11.62 -22.19
C ARG A 322 -21.15 -11.09 -20.80
N PHE A 323 -21.41 -9.79 -20.70
CA PHE A 323 -21.68 -9.14 -19.42
C PHE A 323 -23.02 -9.58 -18.83
N GLN A 324 -24.06 -9.68 -19.67
CA GLN A 324 -25.38 -10.16 -19.26
C GLN A 324 -25.36 -11.61 -18.73
N ALA A 325 -24.37 -12.42 -19.12
CA ALA A 325 -24.24 -13.80 -18.66
C ALA A 325 -23.97 -13.92 -17.14
N PHE A 326 -23.43 -12.88 -16.49
CA PHE A 326 -23.12 -12.92 -15.05
C PHE A 326 -23.66 -11.72 -14.24
N ALA A 327 -24.04 -10.62 -14.90
CA ALA A 327 -24.66 -9.47 -14.25
C ALA A 327 -26.18 -9.69 -14.07
N GLU A 328 -26.66 -9.57 -12.83
CA GLU A 328 -28.10 -9.68 -12.54
C GLU A 328 -28.82 -8.36 -12.82
N ASN A 329 -29.79 -8.39 -13.74
CA ASN A 329 -30.71 -7.29 -14.09
C ASN A 329 -30.05 -5.91 -14.26
N PRO A 330 -29.00 -5.75 -15.09
CA PRO A 330 -28.43 -4.43 -15.34
C PRO A 330 -29.40 -3.53 -16.11
N SER A 331 -29.56 -2.29 -15.65
CA SER A 331 -30.08 -1.22 -16.52
C SER A 331 -29.00 -0.89 -17.55
N MET A 332 -28.99 -1.62 -18.68
CA MET A 332 -27.94 -1.47 -19.70
C MET A 332 -27.89 -0.07 -20.30
N GLU A 333 -29.03 0.63 -20.35
CA GLU A 333 -29.09 2.04 -20.73
C GLU A 333 -28.25 2.90 -19.78
N GLU A 334 -28.43 2.71 -18.46
CA GLU A 334 -27.69 3.43 -17.44
C GLU A 334 -26.19 3.09 -17.46
N VAL A 335 -25.87 1.80 -17.60
CA VAL A 335 -24.48 1.33 -17.70
C VAL A 335 -23.78 1.94 -18.91
N ARG A 336 -24.44 1.97 -20.09
CA ARG A 336 -23.89 2.62 -21.30
C ARG A 336 -23.70 4.12 -21.10
N GLY A 337 -24.65 4.80 -20.45
CA GLY A 337 -24.54 6.23 -20.14
C GLY A 337 -23.35 6.55 -19.23
N ILE A 338 -23.17 5.75 -18.17
CA ILE A 338 -21.98 5.85 -17.29
C ILE A 338 -20.70 5.53 -18.06
N MET A 339 -20.73 4.52 -18.94
CA MET A 339 -19.58 4.17 -19.76
C MET A 339 -19.16 5.32 -20.68
N GLY A 340 -20.11 6.03 -21.31
CA GLY A 340 -19.78 7.21 -22.11
C GLY A 340 -19.00 8.27 -21.32
N LEU A 341 -19.43 8.55 -20.08
CA LEU A 341 -18.74 9.50 -19.19
C LEU A 341 -17.37 8.98 -18.71
N LEU A 342 -17.28 7.69 -18.36
CA LEU A 342 -16.03 7.06 -17.94
C LEU A 342 -15.02 7.01 -19.08
N SER A 343 -15.42 6.69 -20.31
CA SER A 343 -14.53 6.65 -21.48
C SER A 343 -13.86 7.99 -21.70
N ALA A 344 -14.61 9.10 -21.67
CA ALA A 344 -14.04 10.44 -21.80
C ALA A 344 -13.02 10.76 -20.68
N ARG A 345 -13.31 10.31 -19.45
CA ARG A 345 -12.40 10.49 -18.30
C ARG A 345 -11.13 9.65 -18.43
N ILE A 346 -11.25 8.40 -18.87
CA ILE A 346 -10.13 7.48 -19.12
C ILE A 346 -9.27 8.03 -20.25
N ASP A 347 -9.88 8.50 -21.33
CA ASP A 347 -9.21 9.13 -22.47
C ASP A 347 -8.36 10.33 -22.03
N GLN A 348 -8.89 11.17 -21.13
CA GLN A 348 -8.10 12.23 -20.51
C GLN A 348 -6.89 11.69 -19.72
N LEU A 349 -7.10 10.68 -18.87
CA LEU A 349 -6.02 10.07 -18.08
C LEU A 349 -4.94 9.45 -18.97
N LEU A 350 -5.34 8.78 -20.04
CA LEU A 350 -4.42 8.22 -21.03
C LEU A 350 -3.60 9.31 -21.70
N GLY A 351 -4.23 10.42 -22.11
CA GLY A 351 -3.54 11.58 -22.66
C GLY A 351 -2.46 12.14 -21.73
N GLU A 352 -2.74 12.21 -20.43
CA GLU A 352 -1.77 12.65 -19.41
C GLU A 352 -0.64 11.62 -19.22
N MET A 353 -0.96 10.31 -19.30
CA MET A 353 0.02 9.22 -19.15
C MET A 353 0.97 9.08 -20.33
N ILE A 354 0.61 9.51 -21.55
CA ILE A 354 1.44 9.36 -22.77
C ILE A 354 2.89 9.80 -22.53
N THR A 355 3.07 10.95 -21.91
CA THR A 355 4.40 11.54 -21.63
C THR A 355 5.23 10.74 -20.63
N SER A 356 4.59 9.87 -19.85
CA SER A 356 5.20 9.05 -18.80
C SER A 356 5.20 7.56 -19.14
N LEU A 357 4.72 7.16 -20.32
CA LEU A 357 4.56 5.75 -20.70
C LEU A 357 5.86 4.96 -20.62
N ASP A 358 6.96 5.51 -21.13
CA ASP A 358 8.27 4.84 -21.06
C ASP A 358 8.72 4.65 -19.63
N HIS A 359 8.55 5.67 -18.78
CA HIS A 359 8.88 5.55 -17.36
C HIS A 359 7.99 4.52 -16.67
N ILE A 360 6.67 4.55 -16.89
CA ILE A 360 5.71 3.57 -16.35
C ILE A 360 6.10 2.16 -16.79
N ARG A 361 6.39 1.96 -18.07
CA ARG A 361 6.79 0.68 -18.66
C ARG A 361 8.08 0.16 -18.06
N THR A 362 9.16 0.95 -18.06
CA THR A 362 10.45 0.56 -17.46
C THR A 362 10.30 0.22 -15.98
N ARG A 363 9.48 1.01 -15.27
CA ARG A 363 9.22 0.84 -13.85
C ARG A 363 8.42 -0.43 -13.56
N VAL A 364 7.39 -0.73 -14.34
CA VAL A 364 6.61 -1.97 -14.20
C VAL A 364 7.47 -3.18 -14.58
N GLN A 365 8.32 -3.07 -15.60
CA GLN A 365 9.28 -4.11 -15.97
C GLN A 365 10.29 -4.43 -14.87
N ALA A 366 10.72 -3.44 -14.08
CA ALA A 366 11.63 -3.66 -12.96
C ALA A 366 10.95 -4.26 -11.71
N PHE A 367 9.61 -4.24 -11.68
CA PHE A 367 8.82 -4.75 -10.56
C PHE A 367 8.51 -6.25 -10.68
N VAL A 368 8.38 -6.74 -11.91
CA VAL A 368 8.21 -8.17 -12.28
C VAL A 368 9.58 -8.84 -12.34
#